data_AF-A0AAV0X7C5-F1
#
_entry.id   AF-A0AAV0X7C5-F1
#
_cell.length_a   1.000
_cell.length_b   1.000
_cell.length_c   1.000
_cell.angle_alpha   90.00
_cell.angle_beta   90.00
_cell.angle_gamma   90.00
#
_symmetry.space_group_name_H-M   'P 1'
#
loop_
_entity.id
_entity.type
_entity.pdbx_description
1 polymer ?
#
loop_
_entity_poly.entity_id
_entity_poly.type
_entity_poly.pdbx_seq_one_letter_code
_entity_poly.pdbx_strand_id
1 'polypeptide(L)'
;MVYGRWAAWKKFPGRSEGASPPLLEIEDICNNCTNPEMSAKGKGLLYQRKRFEFIFGMFMMHPILNLILKVSSVLQSPKLNLLLAIDNDVRSLTLNLKSMRNENIFEQAVALCKKHGIIVPDVIRRKVSTQIDNKSKSQFFLKNKLDEMKISVYYELLDDLLSAMDSRFNQETLSLIEAIASLLHMEIKPEMIDVLAKFSNTSSTDLKTEINLLKHLPKSDKPNGTSSEWHSL
;
A
#
# COMPACT_ATOMS: atom_id res chain seq x y z
N MET A 1 5.33 -21.51 -1.55
CA MET A 1 6.49 -21.66 -2.46
C MET A 1 6.53 -20.50 -3.47
N VAL A 2 6.77 -19.25 -3.01
CA VAL A 2 6.73 -18.03 -3.85
C VAL A 2 7.95 -17.12 -3.62
N TYR A 3 9.03 -17.65 -3.02
CA TYR A 3 10.27 -16.89 -2.79
C TYR A 3 11.32 -17.02 -3.91
N GLY A 4 11.06 -17.83 -4.94
CA GLY A 4 12.08 -18.19 -5.94
C GLY A 4 12.26 -17.23 -7.13
N ARG A 5 11.28 -16.37 -7.44
CA ARG A 5 11.32 -15.56 -8.69
C ARG A 5 11.96 -14.18 -8.55
N TRP A 6 12.07 -13.65 -7.33
CA TRP A 6 12.74 -12.36 -7.09
C TRP A 6 14.27 -12.51 -6.90
N ALA A 7 14.73 -13.71 -6.53
CA ALA A 7 16.16 -13.99 -6.33
C ALA A 7 16.97 -14.01 -7.64
N ALA A 8 16.32 -14.19 -8.80
CA ALA A 8 16.98 -14.20 -10.10
C ALA A 8 17.59 -12.83 -10.48
N TRP A 9 17.14 -11.73 -9.87
CA TRP A 9 17.68 -10.39 -10.10
C TRP A 9 19.05 -10.14 -9.42
N LYS A 10 19.54 -11.10 -8.62
CA LYS A 10 20.80 -10.98 -7.86
C LYS A 10 22.00 -11.64 -8.53
N LYS A 11 21.83 -12.36 -9.65
CA LYS A 11 22.84 -13.27 -10.22
C LYS A 11 23.29 -12.95 -11.66
N PHE A 12 23.27 -11.68 -12.06
CA PHE A 12 23.96 -11.24 -13.28
C PHE A 12 25.26 -10.53 -12.92
N PRO A 13 26.43 -11.03 -13.37
CA PRO A 13 27.72 -10.44 -13.03
C PRO A 13 27.93 -9.16 -13.87
N GLY A 14 28.12 -8.02 -13.20
CA GLY A 14 28.46 -6.74 -13.85
C GLY A 14 27.65 -5.50 -13.42
N ARG A 15 27.15 -5.43 -12.18
CA ARG A 15 26.35 -4.29 -11.70
C ARG A 15 27.24 -3.11 -11.29
N SER A 16 27.31 -2.06 -12.12
CA SER A 16 27.67 -0.72 -11.65
C SER A 16 26.45 -0.07 -10.98
N GLU A 17 26.64 0.52 -9.81
CA GLU A 17 25.64 1.26 -9.05
C GLU A 17 25.08 2.44 -9.87
N GLY A 18 23.89 2.25 -10.44
CA GLY A 18 23.21 3.26 -11.23
C GLY A 18 21.94 2.65 -11.82
N ALA A 19 20.79 3.20 -11.44
CA ALA A 19 19.48 2.71 -11.88
C ALA A 19 19.28 2.90 -13.41
N SER A 20 19.71 1.92 -14.20
CA SER A 20 19.38 1.79 -15.63
C SER A 20 19.26 0.36 -16.20
N PRO A 21 18.93 -0.74 -15.47
CA PRO A 21 18.89 -2.07 -16.10
C PRO A 21 17.78 -2.29 -17.16
N PRO A 22 16.49 -2.00 -16.92
CA PRO A 22 15.43 -2.50 -17.81
C PRO A 22 15.27 -1.74 -19.13
N LEU A 23 15.87 -0.53 -19.24
CA LEU A 23 15.74 0.31 -20.43
C LEU A 23 16.79 -0.06 -21.48
N LEU A 24 18.05 -0.26 -21.04
CA LEU A 24 19.15 -0.72 -21.89
C LEU A 24 18.88 -2.11 -22.44
N GLU A 25 18.37 -3.03 -21.60
CA GLU A 25 18.04 -4.39 -22.04
C GLU A 25 16.93 -4.42 -23.11
N ILE A 26 15.89 -3.57 -22.99
CA ILE A 26 14.84 -3.49 -24.02
C ILE A 26 15.38 -2.83 -25.28
N GLU A 27 16.24 -1.82 -25.17
CA GLU A 27 16.88 -1.17 -26.31
C GLU A 27 17.73 -2.18 -27.10
N ASP A 28 18.53 -2.98 -26.41
CA ASP A 28 19.33 -4.06 -26.99
C ASP A 28 18.47 -5.18 -27.61
N ILE A 29 17.37 -5.57 -26.96
CA ILE A 29 16.43 -6.54 -27.51
C ILE A 29 15.76 -6.00 -28.78
N CYS A 30 15.40 -4.71 -28.81
CA CYS A 30 14.75 -4.09 -29.98
C CYS A 30 15.70 -3.98 -31.17
N ASN A 31 16.97 -3.70 -30.92
CA ASN A 31 18.00 -3.53 -31.95
C ASN A 31 18.44 -4.87 -32.55
N ASN A 32 18.40 -5.95 -31.77
CA ASN A 32 18.78 -7.30 -32.21
C ASN A 32 17.59 -8.18 -32.65
N CYS A 33 16.35 -7.67 -32.61
CA CYS A 33 15.17 -8.45 -32.96
C CYS A 33 15.01 -8.59 -34.48
N THR A 34 15.04 -9.83 -34.97
CA THR A 34 14.85 -10.15 -36.40
C THR A 34 13.41 -9.97 -36.87
N ASN A 35 12.43 -10.06 -35.95
CA ASN A 35 11.01 -9.92 -36.27
C ASN A 35 10.58 -8.42 -36.22
N PRO A 36 10.14 -7.84 -37.36
CA PRO A 36 9.75 -6.43 -37.43
C PRO A 36 8.59 -6.05 -36.50
N GLU A 37 7.62 -6.95 -36.30
CA GLU A 37 6.45 -6.71 -35.45
C GLU A 37 6.85 -6.63 -33.96
N MET A 38 7.73 -7.54 -33.52
CA MET A 38 8.26 -7.54 -32.15
C MET A 38 9.19 -6.35 -31.90
N SER A 39 10.01 -5.96 -32.89
CA SER A 39 10.84 -4.74 -32.83
C SER A 39 9.96 -3.49 -32.72
N ALA A 40 8.88 -3.39 -33.51
CA ALA A 40 7.94 -2.26 -33.43
C ALA A 40 7.24 -2.19 -32.06
N LYS A 41 6.75 -3.32 -31.53
CA LYS A 41 6.15 -3.41 -30.19
C LYS A 41 7.16 -3.01 -29.10
N GLY A 42 8.40 -3.50 -29.21
CA GLY A 42 9.49 -3.15 -28.29
C GLY A 42 9.84 -1.67 -28.31
N LYS A 43 9.93 -1.06 -29.50
CA LYS A 43 10.13 0.39 -29.65
C LYS A 43 8.95 1.20 -29.09
N GLY A 44 7.72 0.72 -29.27
CA GLY A 44 6.52 1.30 -28.66
C GLY A 44 6.60 1.29 -27.13
N LEU A 45 7.01 0.18 -26.53
CA LEU A 45 7.24 0.06 -25.08
C LEU A 45 8.37 0.97 -24.60
N LEU A 46 9.47 1.05 -25.35
CA LEU A 46 10.61 1.91 -25.04
C LEU A 46 10.17 3.39 -25.03
N TYR A 47 9.35 3.80 -26.00
CA TYR A 47 8.77 5.14 -26.06
C TYR A 47 7.83 5.42 -24.88
N GLN A 48 6.95 4.48 -24.51
CA GLN A 48 6.06 4.63 -23.35
C GLN A 48 6.85 4.70 -22.03
N ARG A 49 7.94 3.93 -21.89
CA ARG A 49 8.81 3.94 -20.70
C ARG A 49 9.70 5.19 -20.61
N LYS A 50 10.06 5.82 -21.73
CA LYS A 50 10.80 7.10 -21.77
C LYS A 50 9.88 8.32 -21.61
N ARG A 51 8.79 8.19 -20.84
CA ARG A 51 7.88 9.30 -20.48
C ARG A 51 8.10 9.75 -19.05
N PHE A 52 7.96 11.05 -18.82
CA PHE A 52 8.07 11.64 -17.50
C PHE A 52 7.09 11.00 -16.50
N GLU A 53 5.83 10.79 -16.89
CA GLU A 53 4.80 10.23 -16.02
C GLU A 53 5.14 8.82 -15.54
N PHE A 54 5.75 8.01 -16.41
CA PHE A 54 6.19 6.66 -16.04
C PHE A 54 7.35 6.70 -15.04
N ILE A 55 8.34 7.56 -15.28
CA ILE A 55 9.49 7.72 -14.37
C ILE A 55 9.03 8.26 -13.03
N PHE A 56 8.19 9.29 -13.03
CA PHE A 56 7.61 9.86 -11.82
C PHE A 56 6.84 8.80 -11.04
N GLY A 57 5.98 8.02 -11.72
CA GLY A 57 5.25 6.89 -11.16
C GLY A 57 6.18 5.86 -10.49
N MET A 58 7.30 5.50 -11.13
CA MET A 58 8.29 4.59 -10.53
C MET A 58 8.94 5.18 -9.28
N PHE A 59 9.31 6.46 -9.29
CA PHE A 59 9.92 7.14 -8.17
C PHE A 59 9.01 7.23 -6.95
N MET A 60 7.71 7.47 -7.15
CA MET A 60 6.74 7.50 -6.05
C MET A 60 6.35 6.08 -5.58
N MET A 61 6.13 5.15 -6.50
CA MET A 61 5.63 3.82 -6.14
C MET A 61 6.69 2.97 -5.44
N HIS A 62 7.97 3.11 -5.80
CA HIS A 62 9.02 2.30 -5.19
C HIS A 62 9.11 2.42 -3.66
N PRO A 63 9.26 3.63 -3.06
CA PRO A 63 9.27 3.78 -1.62
C PRO A 63 7.94 3.38 -0.97
N ILE A 64 6.80 3.75 -1.55
CA ILE A 64 5.47 3.40 -1.03
C ILE A 64 5.30 1.88 -0.93
N LEU A 65 5.60 1.16 -2.01
CA LEU A 65 5.44 -0.30 -2.05
C LEU A 65 6.41 -1.00 -1.10
N ASN A 66 7.63 -0.48 -0.91
CA ASN A 66 8.56 -1.04 0.06
C ASN A 66 8.05 -0.91 1.49
N LEU A 67 7.47 0.24 1.85
CA LEU A 67 6.85 0.45 3.16
C LEU A 67 5.66 -0.50 3.37
N ILE A 68 4.78 -0.63 2.37
CA ILE A 68 3.63 -1.54 2.42
C ILE A 68 4.09 -3.00 2.52
N LEU A 69 5.11 -3.40 1.76
CA LEU A 69 5.64 -4.76 1.76
C LEU A 69 6.15 -5.15 3.14
N LYS A 70 6.84 -4.25 3.84
CA LYS A 70 7.30 -4.49 5.22
C LYS A 70 6.14 -4.83 6.14
N VAL A 71 5.11 -3.99 6.21
CA VAL A 71 3.95 -4.23 7.07
C VAL A 71 3.19 -5.48 6.64
N SER A 72 2.99 -5.66 5.34
CA SER A 72 2.32 -6.84 4.78
C SER A 72 3.01 -8.15 5.19
N SER A 73 4.34 -8.17 5.17
CA SER A 73 5.13 -9.34 5.60
C SER A 73 4.95 -9.65 7.08
N VAL A 74 4.80 -8.64 7.93
CA VAL A 74 4.54 -8.81 9.37
C VAL A 74 3.12 -9.34 9.57
N LEU A 75 2.12 -8.72 8.95
CA LEU A 75 0.70 -9.10 9.09
C LEU A 75 0.40 -10.49 8.52
N GLN A 76 1.19 -10.97 7.55
CA GLN A 76 1.05 -12.31 6.97
C GLN A 76 1.98 -13.34 7.62
N SER A 77 2.70 -12.97 8.69
CA SER A 77 3.58 -13.89 9.40
C SER A 77 2.75 -14.95 10.16
N PRO A 78 3.13 -16.23 10.11
CA PRO A 78 2.47 -17.27 10.91
C PRO A 78 2.65 -17.07 12.42
N LYS A 79 3.61 -16.22 12.83
CA LYS A 79 3.87 -15.84 14.24
C LYS A 79 3.43 -14.39 14.51
N LEU A 80 2.30 -13.98 13.94
CA LEU A 80 1.79 -12.63 14.09
C LEU A 80 1.42 -12.35 15.57
N ASN A 81 2.08 -11.35 16.15
CA ASN A 81 1.54 -10.66 17.33
C ASN A 81 0.81 -9.41 16.83
N LEU A 82 -0.52 -9.49 16.78
CA LEU A 82 -1.36 -8.47 16.17
C LEU A 82 -1.23 -7.11 16.86
N LEU A 83 -1.22 -7.07 18.21
CA LEU A 83 -1.07 -5.83 18.97
C LEU A 83 0.27 -5.14 18.67
N LEU A 84 1.38 -5.89 18.69
CA LEU A 84 2.71 -5.35 18.37
C LEU A 84 2.81 -4.90 16.91
N ALA A 85 2.21 -5.64 15.97
CA ALA A 85 2.21 -5.29 14.56
C ALA A 85 1.42 -4.00 14.29
N ILE A 86 0.30 -3.81 14.98
CA ILE A 86 -0.48 -2.56 14.91
C ILE A 86 0.32 -1.40 15.50
N ASP A 87 0.83 -1.57 16.72
CA ASP A 87 1.50 -0.49 17.46
C ASP A 87 2.80 -0.02 16.81
N ASN A 88 3.58 -0.95 16.26
CA ASN A 88 4.90 -0.64 15.72
C ASN A 88 4.87 -0.50 14.20
N ASP A 89 4.32 -1.47 13.47
CA ASP A 89 4.48 -1.53 12.02
C ASP A 89 3.41 -0.71 11.27
N VAL A 90 2.13 -0.90 11.62
CA VAL A 90 1.02 -0.13 11.02
C VAL A 90 1.16 1.35 11.33
N ARG A 91 1.43 1.70 12.59
CA ARG A 91 1.65 3.09 13.01
C ARG A 91 2.86 3.72 12.32
N SER A 92 3.98 2.98 12.21
CA SER A 92 5.17 3.47 11.51
C SER A 92 4.89 3.70 10.03
N LEU A 93 4.16 2.80 9.35
CA LEU A 93 3.74 3.00 7.97
C LEU A 93 2.91 4.27 7.81
N THR A 94 1.90 4.49 8.66
CA THR A 94 1.06 5.70 8.60
C THR A 94 1.89 6.97 8.81
N LEU A 95 2.84 6.97 9.74
CA LEU A 95 3.73 8.12 9.97
C LEU A 95 4.66 8.39 8.79
N ASN A 96 5.23 7.33 8.20
CA ASN A 96 6.10 7.47 7.02
C ASN A 96 5.31 7.98 5.80
N LEU A 97 4.10 7.46 5.54
CA LEU A 97 3.25 7.97 4.47
C LEU A 97 2.90 9.45 4.66
N LYS A 98 2.72 9.91 5.91
CA LYS A 98 2.51 11.33 6.22
C LYS A 98 3.78 12.15 5.97
N SER A 99 4.96 11.67 6.37
CA SER A 99 6.22 12.39 6.15
C SER A 99 6.60 12.50 4.69
N MET A 100 6.22 11.52 3.87
CA MET A 100 6.45 11.50 2.42
C MET A 100 5.84 12.69 1.68
N ARG A 101 4.83 13.37 2.23
CA ARG A 101 4.30 14.63 1.65
C ARG A 101 5.35 15.74 1.56
N ASN A 102 6.36 15.71 2.43
CA ASN A 102 7.45 16.68 2.47
C ASN A 102 8.69 16.23 1.70
N GLU A 103 8.67 15.04 1.08
CA GLU A 103 9.82 14.52 0.36
C GLU A 103 9.95 15.09 -1.06
N ASN A 104 11.20 15.29 -1.49
CA ASN A 104 11.54 15.84 -2.80
C ASN A 104 11.56 14.76 -3.90
N ILE A 105 10.58 13.84 -3.90
CA ILE A 105 10.47 12.75 -4.91
C ILE A 105 10.43 13.31 -6.33
N PHE A 106 9.79 14.47 -6.51
CA PHE A 106 9.71 15.14 -7.79
C PHE A 106 11.06 15.65 -8.30
N GLU A 107 11.87 16.30 -7.45
CA GLU A 107 13.19 16.83 -7.85
C GLU A 107 14.10 15.71 -8.31
N GLN A 108 14.02 14.55 -7.64
CA GLN A 108 14.74 13.34 -8.02
C GLN A 108 14.30 12.80 -9.39
N ALA A 109 12.99 12.75 -9.64
CA ALA A 109 12.45 12.31 -10.93
C ALA A 109 12.88 13.24 -12.08
N VAL A 110 12.88 14.56 -11.87
CA VAL A 110 13.34 15.53 -12.88
C VAL A 110 14.84 15.45 -13.11
N ALA A 111 15.65 15.29 -12.06
CA ALA A 111 17.09 15.11 -12.19
C ALA A 111 17.42 13.87 -13.05
N LEU A 112 16.67 12.78 -12.85
CA LEU A 112 16.83 11.57 -13.65
C LEU A 112 16.36 11.76 -15.11
N CYS A 113 15.25 12.46 -15.33
CA CYS A 113 14.79 12.78 -16.69
C CYS A 113 15.83 13.63 -17.45
N LYS A 114 16.41 14.65 -16.80
CA LYS A 114 17.50 15.47 -17.37
C LYS A 114 18.73 14.62 -17.71
N LYS A 115 19.12 13.71 -16.83
CA LYS A 115 20.25 12.79 -17.05
C LYS A 115 20.06 11.91 -18.30
N HIS A 116 18.83 11.49 -18.58
CA HIS A 116 18.51 10.60 -19.70
C HIS A 116 17.93 11.31 -20.93
N GLY A 117 17.96 12.64 -20.97
CA GLY A 117 17.46 13.43 -22.11
C GLY A 117 15.95 13.33 -22.33
N ILE A 118 15.18 13.02 -21.28
CA ILE A 118 13.73 12.87 -21.34
C ILE A 118 13.07 14.23 -21.12
N ILE A 119 12.20 14.62 -22.06
CA ILE A 119 11.48 15.89 -22.02
C ILE A 119 10.34 15.77 -21.01
N VAL A 120 10.27 16.73 -20.08
CA VAL A 120 9.12 16.89 -19.19
C VAL A 120 8.04 17.65 -19.97
N PRO A 121 6.85 17.07 -20.20
CA PRO A 121 5.80 17.73 -20.98
C PRO A 121 5.20 18.91 -20.20
N ASP A 122 4.64 19.88 -20.92
CA ASP A 122 3.86 20.97 -20.35
C ASP A 122 2.41 20.53 -20.03
N VAL A 123 1.73 21.30 -19.18
CA VAL A 123 0.31 21.08 -18.86
C VAL A 123 -0.56 21.28 -20.10
N ILE A 124 -1.29 20.25 -20.51
CA ILE A 124 -2.29 20.35 -21.58
C ILE A 124 -3.54 21.00 -21.00
N ARG A 125 -3.78 22.26 -21.35
CA ARG A 125 -4.96 23.02 -20.89
C ARG A 125 -6.16 22.72 -21.79
N ARG A 126 -7.26 22.25 -21.21
CA ARG A 126 -8.54 22.20 -21.93
C ARG A 126 -9.06 23.62 -22.16
N LYS A 127 -9.65 23.85 -23.35
CA LYS A 127 -10.39 25.08 -23.64
C LYS A 127 -11.67 25.10 -22.79
N VAL A 128 -11.82 26.13 -21.96
CA VAL A 128 -13.00 26.28 -21.11
C VAL A 128 -14.14 26.94 -21.92
N SER A 129 -15.36 26.44 -21.76
CA SER A 129 -16.55 27.08 -22.31
C SER A 129 -16.84 28.38 -21.56
N THR A 130 -16.89 29.50 -22.28
CA THR A 130 -17.13 30.84 -21.74
C THR A 130 -18.61 31.24 -21.78
N GLN A 131 -19.53 30.31 -22.02
CA GLN A 131 -20.89 30.64 -22.43
C GLN A 131 -21.80 31.18 -21.30
N ILE A 132 -21.43 31.01 -20.02
CA ILE A 132 -22.34 31.26 -18.89
C ILE A 132 -21.82 32.30 -17.88
N ASP A 133 -20.50 32.53 -17.79
CA ASP A 133 -19.95 33.42 -16.76
C ASP A 133 -18.84 34.33 -17.31
N ASN A 134 -19.04 35.65 -17.21
CA ASN A 134 -18.04 36.66 -17.56
C ASN A 134 -16.91 36.76 -16.51
N LYS A 135 -16.98 35.98 -15.41
CA LYS A 135 -15.92 35.85 -14.40
C LYS A 135 -14.94 34.70 -14.70
N SER A 136 -14.41 34.63 -15.91
CA SER A 136 -13.37 33.66 -16.30
C SER A 136 -12.07 33.74 -15.45
N LYS A 137 -11.88 34.81 -14.67
CA LYS A 137 -10.70 35.07 -13.84
C LYS A 137 -10.65 34.31 -12.51
N SER A 138 -11.73 33.65 -12.07
CA SER A 138 -11.76 32.90 -10.79
C SER A 138 -11.32 31.44 -10.92
N GLN A 139 -11.03 30.96 -12.13
CA GLN A 139 -10.69 29.56 -12.35
C GLN A 139 -9.24 29.26 -11.96
N PHE A 140 -9.07 28.23 -11.14
CA PHE A 140 -7.75 27.71 -10.77
C PHE A 140 -7.18 26.87 -11.91
N PHE A 141 -6.00 27.26 -12.39
CA PHE A 141 -5.24 26.51 -13.38
C PHE A 141 -3.87 26.15 -12.81
N LEU A 142 -3.50 24.88 -12.97
CA LEU A 142 -2.15 24.40 -12.66
C LEU A 142 -1.18 24.99 -13.69
N LYS A 143 -0.08 25.58 -13.19
CA LYS A 143 0.86 26.34 -14.01
C LYS A 143 1.83 25.44 -14.76
N ASN A 144 2.27 24.36 -14.12
CA ASN A 144 3.30 23.46 -14.61
C ASN A 144 2.87 22.00 -14.41
N LYS A 145 3.45 21.09 -15.20
CA LYS A 145 3.14 19.65 -15.12
C LYS A 145 3.56 19.05 -13.77
N LEU A 146 4.48 19.73 -13.11
CA LEU A 146 4.96 19.44 -11.76
C LEU A 146 3.84 19.51 -10.74
N ASP A 147 3.19 20.66 -10.61
CA ASP A 147 2.12 20.91 -9.64
C ASP A 147 0.93 20.01 -9.97
N GLU A 148 0.65 19.80 -11.26
CA GLU A 148 -0.37 18.85 -11.71
C GLU A 148 -0.08 17.45 -11.17
N MET A 149 1.08 16.87 -11.45
CA MET A 149 1.39 15.51 -11.05
C MET A 149 1.55 15.36 -9.53
N LYS A 150 2.05 16.39 -8.88
CA LYS A 150 2.19 16.42 -7.43
C LYS A 150 0.81 16.44 -6.74
N ILE A 151 -0.11 17.27 -7.22
CA ILE A 151 -1.42 17.45 -6.59
C ILE A 151 -2.39 16.34 -7.00
N SER A 152 -2.55 16.08 -8.30
CA SER A 152 -3.59 15.17 -8.82
C SER A 152 -3.19 13.70 -8.87
N VAL A 153 -1.96 13.34 -8.50
CA VAL A 153 -1.53 11.93 -8.48
C VAL A 153 -0.81 11.60 -7.20
N TYR A 154 0.26 12.33 -6.84
CA TYR A 154 1.06 11.96 -5.68
C TYR A 154 0.33 12.18 -4.36
N TYR A 155 -0.22 13.37 -4.13
CA TYR A 155 -0.97 13.66 -2.92
C TYR A 155 -2.27 12.87 -2.85
N GLU A 156 -3.01 12.78 -3.96
CA GLU A 156 -4.23 11.96 -4.03
C GLU A 156 -3.95 10.49 -3.64
N LEU A 157 -2.87 9.88 -4.17
CA LEU A 157 -2.49 8.53 -3.77
C LEU A 157 -2.15 8.41 -2.28
N LEU A 158 -1.38 9.36 -1.73
CA LEU A 158 -1.04 9.33 -0.30
C LEU A 158 -2.28 9.47 0.57
N ASP A 159 -3.23 10.30 0.16
CA ASP A 159 -4.47 10.56 0.89
C ASP A 159 -5.38 9.33 0.87
N ASP A 160 -5.51 8.68 -0.29
CA ASP A 160 -6.23 7.41 -0.42
C ASP A 160 -5.61 6.32 0.44
N LEU A 161 -4.28 6.20 0.44
CA LEU A 161 -3.57 5.22 1.27
C LEU A 161 -3.77 5.51 2.76
N LEU A 162 -3.66 6.77 3.19
CA LEU A 162 -3.87 7.14 4.58
C LEU A 162 -5.32 6.89 5.02
N SER A 163 -6.29 7.26 4.19
CA SER A 163 -7.71 6.99 4.43
C SER A 163 -7.99 5.49 4.54
N ALA A 164 -7.38 4.68 3.67
CA ALA A 164 -7.50 3.23 3.72
C ALA A 164 -6.88 2.63 5.00
N MET A 165 -5.76 3.18 5.47
CA MET A 165 -5.12 2.76 6.73
C MET A 165 -6.01 3.10 7.92
N ASP A 166 -6.51 4.34 8.00
CA ASP A 166 -7.38 4.80 9.09
C ASP A 166 -8.71 4.03 9.12
N SER A 167 -9.27 3.69 7.95
CA SER A 167 -10.50 2.89 7.85
C SER A 167 -10.29 1.44 8.33
N ARG A 168 -9.18 0.80 7.95
CA ARG A 168 -8.89 -0.61 8.29
C ARG A 168 -8.41 -0.83 9.72
N PHE A 169 -7.70 0.14 10.28
CA PHE A 169 -7.12 0.07 11.63
C PHE A 169 -7.76 1.10 12.55
N ASN A 170 -9.08 1.27 12.43
CA ASN A 170 -9.85 2.17 13.27
C ASN A 170 -9.98 1.64 14.70
N GLN A 171 -10.33 2.54 15.63
CA GLN A 171 -10.42 2.23 17.05
C GLN A 171 -11.43 1.11 17.36
N GLU A 172 -12.54 1.02 16.62
CA GLU A 172 -13.56 -0.01 16.80
C GLU A 172 -13.00 -1.40 16.47
N THR A 173 -12.31 -1.53 15.34
CA THR A 173 -11.66 -2.77 14.92
C THR A 173 -10.55 -3.19 15.89
N LEU A 174 -9.77 -2.22 16.37
CA LEU A 174 -8.70 -2.47 17.35
C LEU A 174 -9.24 -2.92 18.70
N SER A 175 -10.28 -2.25 19.21
CA SER A 175 -10.95 -2.63 20.46
C SER A 175 -11.61 -4.01 20.38
N LEU A 176 -12.17 -4.37 19.22
CA LEU A 176 -12.69 -5.72 18.98
C LEU A 176 -11.57 -6.77 19.02
N ILE A 177 -10.44 -6.49 18.36
CA ILE A 177 -9.27 -7.37 18.39
C ILE A 177 -8.79 -7.59 19.83
N GLU A 178 -8.68 -6.51 20.62
CA GLU A 178 -8.26 -6.58 22.02
C GLU A 178 -9.25 -7.38 22.88
N ALA A 179 -10.56 -7.20 22.64
CA ALA A 179 -11.60 -7.94 23.34
C ALA A 179 -11.56 -9.45 23.02
N ILE A 180 -11.36 -9.83 21.75
CA ILE A 180 -11.21 -11.23 21.33
C ILE A 180 -9.93 -11.84 21.91
N ALA A 181 -8.82 -11.11 21.86
CA ALA A 181 -7.56 -11.56 22.45
C ALA A 181 -7.71 -11.79 23.96
N SER A 182 -8.37 -10.88 24.67
CA SER A 182 -8.64 -11.02 26.12
C SER A 182 -9.58 -12.18 26.43
N LEU A 183 -10.56 -12.45 25.55
CA LEU A 183 -11.44 -13.61 25.66
C LEU A 183 -10.66 -14.93 25.52
N LEU A 184 -9.75 -15.03 24.55
CA LEU A 184 -8.90 -16.22 24.35
C LEU A 184 -8.02 -16.51 25.58
N HIS A 185 -7.54 -15.47 26.26
CA HIS A 185 -6.75 -15.62 27.49
C HIS A 185 -7.63 -15.76 28.76
N MET A 186 -8.96 -15.69 28.63
CA MET A 186 -9.92 -15.69 29.74
C MET A 186 -9.74 -14.52 30.74
N GLU A 187 -9.06 -13.45 30.32
CA GLU A 187 -8.78 -12.24 31.09
C GLU A 187 -9.66 -11.05 30.66
N ILE A 188 -10.86 -11.33 30.17
CA ILE A 188 -11.76 -10.30 29.66
C ILE A 188 -12.30 -9.38 30.76
N LYS A 189 -12.21 -8.07 30.51
CA LYS A 189 -12.75 -7.01 31.36
C LYS A 189 -14.22 -6.69 31.03
N PRO A 190 -15.02 -6.18 31.97
CA PRO A 190 -16.43 -5.87 31.75
C PRO A 190 -16.69 -4.96 30.54
N GLU A 191 -15.87 -3.93 30.36
CA GLU A 191 -15.98 -2.96 29.25
C GLU A 191 -15.79 -3.58 27.86
N MET A 192 -15.10 -4.71 27.76
CA MET A 192 -14.88 -5.44 26.50
C MET A 192 -16.06 -6.34 26.12
N ILE A 193 -16.90 -6.71 27.10
CA ILE A 193 -18.08 -7.56 26.86
C ILE A 193 -19.08 -6.83 25.98
N ASP A 194 -19.27 -5.53 26.19
CA ASP A 194 -20.19 -4.73 25.38
C ASP A 194 -19.71 -4.59 23.93
N VAL A 195 -18.39 -4.56 23.69
CA VAL A 195 -17.81 -4.56 22.35
C VAL A 195 -18.11 -5.88 21.64
N LEU A 196 -17.90 -7.00 22.32
CA LEU A 196 -18.19 -8.33 21.76
C LEU A 196 -19.68 -8.53 21.52
N ALA A 197 -20.53 -8.11 22.46
CA ALA A 197 -21.99 -8.24 22.37
C ALA A 197 -22.55 -7.48 21.15
N LYS A 198 -22.04 -6.26 20.91
CA LYS A 198 -22.36 -5.48 19.70
C LYS A 198 -21.91 -6.19 18.43
N PHE A 199 -20.70 -6.76 18.43
CA PHE A 199 -20.16 -7.48 17.27
C PHE A 199 -20.91 -8.79 16.97
N SER A 200 -21.25 -9.57 18.00
CA SER A 200 -21.95 -10.85 17.86
C SER A 200 -23.47 -10.71 17.77
N ASN A 201 -24.00 -9.48 17.84
CA ASN A 201 -25.42 -9.18 17.90
C ASN A 201 -26.14 -10.00 18.99
N THR A 202 -25.55 -10.04 20.18
CA THR A 202 -26.03 -10.83 21.33
C THR A 202 -26.23 -9.93 22.55
N SER A 203 -27.03 -10.38 23.53
CA SER A 203 -27.12 -9.67 24.80
C SER A 203 -25.80 -9.72 25.58
N SER A 204 -25.38 -8.57 26.11
CA SER A 204 -24.20 -8.45 26.99
C SER A 204 -24.36 -9.30 28.25
N THR A 205 -25.60 -9.47 28.76
CA THR A 205 -25.87 -10.34 29.91
C THR A 205 -25.60 -11.80 29.61
N ASP A 206 -26.07 -12.27 28.45
CA ASP A 206 -26.00 -13.68 28.06
C ASP A 206 -24.56 -14.05 27.74
N LEU A 207 -23.85 -13.16 27.04
CA LEU A 207 -22.44 -13.31 26.78
C LEU A 207 -21.61 -13.35 28.07
N LYS A 208 -21.93 -12.48 29.04
CA LYS A 208 -21.26 -12.49 30.36
C LYS A 208 -21.51 -13.78 31.13
N THR A 209 -22.73 -14.32 31.08
CA THR A 209 -23.04 -15.60 31.73
C THR A 209 -22.26 -16.75 31.09
N GLU A 210 -22.23 -16.83 29.77
CA GLU A 210 -21.48 -17.87 29.04
C GLU A 210 -19.97 -17.79 29.32
N ILE A 211 -19.40 -16.59 29.28
CA ILE A 211 -17.98 -16.39 29.62
C ILE A 211 -17.68 -16.84 31.06
N ASN A 212 -18.58 -16.56 32.00
CA ASN A 212 -18.42 -17.02 33.37
C ASN A 212 -18.50 -18.55 33.47
N LEU A 213 -19.41 -19.20 32.74
CA LEU A 213 -19.47 -20.66 32.68
C LEU A 213 -18.16 -21.22 32.12
N LEU A 214 -17.66 -20.68 31.02
CA LEU A 214 -16.39 -21.07 30.39
C LEU A 214 -15.18 -20.91 31.34
N LYS A 215 -15.15 -19.86 32.17
CA LYS A 215 -14.07 -19.65 33.16
C LYS A 215 -14.03 -20.77 34.21
N HIS A 216 -15.19 -21.28 34.62
CA HIS A 216 -15.35 -22.31 35.66
C HIS A 216 -15.30 -23.75 35.14
N LEU A 217 -15.24 -23.98 33.82
CA LEU A 217 -15.03 -25.31 33.27
C LEU A 217 -13.70 -25.92 33.74
N PRO A 218 -13.63 -27.25 33.93
CA PRO A 218 -12.37 -27.94 34.19
C PRO A 218 -11.40 -27.76 33.01
N LYS A 219 -10.09 -27.72 33.28
CA LYS A 219 -9.06 -27.47 32.26
C LYS A 219 -9.07 -28.48 31.09
N SER A 220 -9.62 -29.68 31.29
CA SER A 220 -9.79 -30.70 30.24
C SER A 220 -10.77 -30.28 29.16
N ASP A 221 -11.75 -29.46 29.51
CA ASP A 221 -12.90 -29.12 28.67
C ASP A 221 -12.81 -27.67 28.15
N LYS A 222 -11.74 -26.96 28.50
CA LYS A 222 -11.48 -25.62 27.98
C LYS A 222 -11.01 -25.72 26.53
N PRO A 223 -11.63 -24.98 25.60
CA PRO A 223 -11.17 -24.92 24.23
C PRO A 223 -9.79 -24.27 24.18
N ASN A 224 -8.75 -25.10 24.06
CA ASN A 224 -7.41 -24.65 23.71
C ASN A 224 -7.46 -24.38 22.21
N GLY A 225 -7.26 -23.14 21.75
CA GLY A 225 -7.44 -22.69 20.35
C GLY A 225 -6.62 -23.41 19.25
N THR A 226 -6.12 -24.61 19.53
CA THR A 226 -5.54 -25.61 18.62
C THR A 226 -6.56 -26.73 18.36
N SER A 227 -7.68 -26.42 17.72
CA SER A 227 -8.50 -27.47 17.09
C SER A 227 -8.20 -27.46 15.60
N SER A 228 -7.32 -28.36 15.18
CA SER A 228 -7.10 -28.72 13.78
C SER A 228 -8.01 -29.87 13.33
N GLU A 229 -9.11 -30.14 14.03
CA GLU A 229 -10.04 -31.22 13.70
C GLU A 229 -11.44 -30.66 13.43
N TRP A 230 -11.59 -30.04 12.25
CA TRP A 230 -12.89 -29.97 11.61
C TRP A 230 -13.22 -31.36 11.06
N HIS A 231 -13.77 -32.22 11.91
CA HIS A 231 -14.44 -33.42 11.42
C HIS A 231 -15.73 -33.00 10.71
N SER A 232 -15.78 -33.34 9.43
CA SER A 232 -16.88 -33.11 8.51
C SER A 232 -18.23 -33.54 9.09
N LEU A 233 -19.20 -32.63 9.06
CA LEU A 233 -20.62 -32.92 8.97
C LEU A 233 -21.17 -32.25 7.72
#